data_AF-A0A4Y2TZD9-F1
#
_entry.id   AF-A0A4Y2TZD9-F1
#
_cell.length_a   1.000
_cell.length_b   1.000
_cell.length_c   1.000
_cell.angle_alpha   90.00
_cell.angle_beta   90.00
_cell.angle_gamma   90.00
#
_symmetry.space_group_name_H-M   'P 1'
#
loop_
_entity.id
_entity.type
_entity.pdbx_description
1 polymer ?
#
loop_
_entity_poly.entity_id
_entity_poly.type
_entity_poly.pdbx_seq_one_letter_code
_entity_poly.pdbx_strand_id
1 'polypeptide(L)'
;DLTLSELRNVWFQYDGAPPHKVSSVQQYIRDNFQQQVIGYGGCVEWPPRSPDLNPLDFFQWEYIKQRVYATPPPTLKELRNRIMDACDSVSPDMLYNVQREVQYRIQMYIVAEEHHFEHDR
;
A
#
# COMPACT_ATOMS: atom_id res chain seq x y z
N ASP A 1 -1.55 8.92 16.29
CA ASP A 1 -0.58 9.18 15.20
C ASP A 1 0.83 8.86 15.64
N LEU A 2 1.67 8.39 14.70
CA LEU A 2 3.09 8.18 14.92
C LEU A 2 3.81 9.54 14.99
N THR A 3 4.77 9.64 15.90
CA THR A 3 5.69 10.77 16.02
C THR A 3 6.68 10.80 14.86
N LEU A 4 7.28 11.97 14.58
CA LEU A 4 8.36 12.09 13.59
C LEU A 4 9.55 11.17 13.89
N SER A 5 9.81 10.86 15.17
CA SER A 5 10.85 9.90 15.57
C SER A 5 10.48 8.47 15.22
N GLU A 6 9.21 8.10 15.31
CA GLU A 6 8.73 6.76 14.94
C GLU A 6 8.71 6.60 13.41
N LEU A 7 8.36 7.65 12.67
CA LEU A 7 8.40 7.64 11.20
C LEU A 7 9.82 7.44 10.63
N ARG A 8 10.86 7.73 11.40
CA ARG A 8 12.26 7.48 11.02
C ARG A 8 12.69 6.02 11.13
N ASN A 9 11.84 5.17 11.73
CA ASN A 9 12.08 3.75 11.92
C ASN A 9 11.13 2.87 11.09
N VAL A 10 10.38 3.47 10.16
CA VAL A 10 9.47 2.74 9.27
C VAL A 10 9.89 2.89 7.82
N TRP A 11 9.69 1.81 7.06
CA TRP A 11 9.88 1.83 5.62
C TRP A 11 8.62 2.37 4.94
N PHE A 12 8.79 3.41 4.12
CA PHE A 12 7.72 3.97 3.32
C PHE A 12 7.73 3.37 1.91
N GLN A 13 6.61 2.78 1.50
CA GLN A 13 6.43 2.19 0.18
C GLN A 13 5.41 3.00 -0.63
N TYR A 14 5.71 3.27 -1.90
CA TYR A 14 4.76 3.84 -2.86
C TYR A 14 5.05 3.38 -4.29
N ASP A 15 4.08 3.54 -5.18
CA ASP A 15 4.17 3.09 -6.57
C ASP A 15 4.93 4.09 -7.47
N GLY A 16 5.17 3.68 -8.72
CA GLY A 16 5.84 4.51 -9.72
C GLY A 16 4.95 5.55 -10.42
N ALA A 17 3.79 5.93 -9.87
CA ALA A 17 2.86 6.85 -10.54
C ALA A 17 3.52 8.23 -10.80
N PRO A 18 3.24 8.90 -11.94
CA PRO A 18 3.90 10.16 -12.30
C PRO A 18 3.86 11.26 -11.22
N PRO A 19 2.74 11.48 -10.49
CA PRO A 19 2.71 12.48 -9.41
C PRO A 19 3.73 12.22 -8.29
N HIS A 20 4.06 10.94 -8.03
CA HIS A 20 5.02 10.57 -6.99
C HIS A 20 6.47 10.83 -7.40
N LYS A 21 6.73 11.05 -8.69
CA LYS A 21 8.09 11.27 -9.23
C LYS A 21 8.52 12.73 -9.22
N VAL A 22 7.63 13.65 -8.83
CA VAL A 22 7.94 15.09 -8.79
C VAL A 22 8.93 15.38 -7.66
N SER A 23 9.95 16.21 -7.94
CA SER A 23 11.06 16.46 -7.00
C SER A 23 10.64 16.96 -5.63
N SER A 24 9.56 17.76 -5.55
CA SER A 24 9.03 18.26 -4.27
C SER A 24 8.45 17.13 -3.40
N VAL A 25 7.72 16.20 -3.99
CA VAL A 25 7.17 15.02 -3.31
C VAL A 25 8.30 14.10 -2.85
N GLN A 26 9.28 13.87 -3.73
CA GLN A 26 10.46 13.08 -3.44
C GLN A 26 11.29 13.66 -2.29
N GLN A 27 11.45 14.98 -2.25
CA GLN A 27 12.15 15.65 -1.17
C GLN A 27 11.40 15.51 0.15
N TYR A 28 10.07 15.73 0.14
CA TYR A 28 9.24 15.54 1.32
C TYR A 28 9.34 14.11 1.88
N ILE A 29 9.27 13.10 1.02
CA ILE A 29 9.39 11.69 1.45
C ILE A 29 10.76 11.46 2.09
N ARG A 30 11.86 11.92 1.46
CA ARG A 30 13.21 11.78 2.02
C ARG A 30 13.39 12.49 3.36
N ASP A 31 12.82 13.68 3.51
CA ASP A 31 12.98 14.46 4.75
C ASP A 31 12.26 13.80 5.94
N ASN A 32 11.15 13.09 5.69
CA ASN A 32 10.34 12.46 6.74
C ASN A 32 10.73 11.00 7.02
N PHE A 33 11.06 10.23 5.98
CA PHE A 33 11.34 8.78 6.08
C PHE A 33 12.82 8.44 5.86
N GLN A 34 13.68 9.45 5.76
CA GLN A 34 15.09 9.27 5.40
C GLN A 34 15.25 8.49 4.09
N GLN A 35 16.28 7.63 4.00
CA GLN A 35 16.47 6.71 2.87
C GLN A 35 15.67 5.39 3.04
N GLN A 36 14.79 5.26 4.04
CA GLN A 36 13.98 4.05 4.26
C GLN A 36 12.74 4.04 3.35
N VAL A 37 13.01 4.03 2.04
CA VAL A 37 11.99 4.24 1.02
C VAL A 37 12.08 3.14 -0.03
N ILE A 38 10.95 2.47 -0.26
CA ILE A 38 10.73 1.51 -1.34
C ILE A 38 9.88 2.21 -2.40
N GLY A 39 10.48 2.54 -3.55
CA GLY A 39 9.81 3.35 -4.56
C GLY A 39 10.78 3.98 -5.54
N TYR A 40 10.26 4.80 -6.45
CA TYR A 40 11.08 5.46 -7.47
C TYR A 40 12.09 6.43 -6.86
N GLY A 41 13.40 6.20 -7.04
CA GLY A 41 14.45 7.04 -6.45
C GLY A 41 14.63 6.85 -4.93
N GLY A 42 14.04 5.77 -4.37
CA GLY A 42 14.30 5.30 -3.00
C GLY A 42 15.57 4.45 -2.89
N CYS A 43 15.84 3.93 -1.70
CA CYS A 43 16.97 3.01 -1.47
C CYS A 43 16.70 1.62 -2.07
N VAL A 44 15.43 1.23 -2.16
CA VAL A 44 14.99 0.03 -2.86
C VAL A 44 14.06 0.46 -3.99
N GLU A 45 14.41 0.12 -5.23
CA GLU A 45 13.55 0.40 -6.37
C GLU A 45 12.34 -0.54 -6.36
N TRP A 46 11.16 0.02 -6.62
CA TRP A 46 9.95 -0.75 -6.79
C TRP A 46 9.84 -1.25 -8.23
N PRO A 47 9.62 -2.56 -8.46
CA PRO A 47 9.49 -3.09 -9.81
C PRO A 47 8.30 -2.47 -10.56
N PRO A 48 8.45 -2.12 -11.85
CA PRO A 48 7.36 -1.57 -12.63
C PRO A 48 6.20 -2.57 -12.78
N ARG A 49 4.96 -2.09 -12.70
CA ARG A 49 3.73 -2.88 -12.94
C ARG A 49 3.56 -4.09 -12.00
N SER A 50 3.95 -3.95 -10.75
CA SER A 50 3.73 -4.98 -9.71
C SER A 50 2.66 -4.56 -8.69
N PRO A 51 1.37 -4.40 -9.09
CA PRO A 51 0.30 -4.15 -8.13
C PRO A 51 0.16 -5.34 -7.16
N ASP A 52 0.56 -6.52 -7.60
CA ASP A 52 0.59 -7.78 -6.85
C ASP A 52 1.43 -7.68 -5.58
N LEU A 53 2.42 -6.78 -5.53
CA LEU A 53 3.28 -6.56 -4.38
C LEU A 53 2.80 -5.41 -3.49
N ASN A 54 1.81 -4.61 -3.91
CA ASN A 54 1.31 -3.48 -3.14
C ASN A 54 0.12 -3.90 -2.25
N PRO A 55 0.26 -3.88 -0.91
CA PRO A 55 -0.82 -4.21 0.02
C PRO A 55 -2.09 -3.38 -0.16
N LEU A 56 -1.93 -2.13 -0.61
CA LEU A 56 -3.08 -1.27 -0.86
C LEU A 56 -3.91 -1.80 -2.04
N ASP A 57 -3.25 -2.29 -3.10
CA ASP A 57 -3.91 -2.74 -4.32
C ASP A 57 -4.53 -4.13 -4.17
N PHE A 58 -3.80 -5.12 -3.63
CA PHE A 58 -4.32 -6.48 -3.54
C PHE A 58 -5.29 -6.70 -2.37
N PHE A 59 -5.27 -5.82 -1.36
CA PHE A 59 -6.10 -5.98 -0.15
C PHE A 59 -6.92 -4.72 0.17
N GLN A 60 -6.29 -3.61 0.51
CA GLN A 60 -6.99 -2.50 1.19
C GLN A 60 -8.10 -1.88 0.32
N TRP A 61 -7.80 -1.60 -0.94
CA TRP A 61 -8.76 -0.97 -1.86
C TRP A 61 -9.93 -1.88 -2.17
N GLU A 62 -9.67 -3.16 -2.42
CA GLU A 62 -10.72 -4.14 -2.67
C GLU A 62 -11.60 -4.33 -1.43
N TYR A 63 -10.99 -4.42 -0.24
CA TYR A 63 -11.69 -4.56 1.04
C TYR A 63 -12.61 -3.36 1.35
N ILE A 64 -12.11 -2.13 1.15
CA ILE A 64 -12.87 -0.90 1.36
C ILE A 64 -13.99 -0.81 0.32
N LYS A 65 -13.69 -1.06 -0.96
CA LYS A 65 -14.65 -0.96 -2.06
C LYS A 65 -15.84 -1.89 -1.83
N GLN A 66 -15.60 -3.14 -1.42
CA GLN A 66 -16.66 -4.10 -1.12
C GLN A 66 -17.61 -3.62 -0.01
N ARG A 67 -17.09 -2.93 1.03
CA ARG A 67 -17.91 -2.39 2.13
C ARG A 67 -18.66 -1.13 1.77
N VAL A 68 -17.94 -0.18 1.16
CA VAL A 68 -18.49 1.13 0.79
C VAL A 68 -19.63 0.97 -0.20
N TYR A 69 -19.45 0.09 -1.19
CA TYR A 69 -20.39 -0.14 -2.28
C TYR A 69 -21.26 -1.40 -2.12
N ALA A 70 -21.30 -2.03 -0.94
CA ALA A 70 -22.28 -3.07 -0.62
C ALA A 70 -23.72 -2.58 -0.88
N THR A 71 -23.95 -1.28 -0.69
CA THR A 71 -25.10 -0.55 -1.22
C THR A 71 -24.61 0.76 -1.84
N PRO A 72 -25.30 1.35 -2.85
CA PRO A 72 -24.92 2.65 -3.39
C PRO A 72 -24.99 3.74 -2.30
N PRO A 73 -23.89 4.47 -2.00
CA PRO A 73 -23.93 5.55 -1.03
C PRO A 73 -24.72 6.74 -1.60
N PRO A 74 -25.80 7.20 -0.94
CA PRO A 74 -26.70 8.23 -1.47
C PRO A 74 -26.11 9.65 -1.42
N THR A 75 -25.06 9.88 -0.62
CA THR A 75 -24.44 11.21 -0.45
C THR A 75 -22.94 11.09 -0.27
N LEU A 76 -22.23 12.20 -0.53
CA LEU A 76 -20.79 12.29 -0.26
C LEU A 76 -20.45 12.11 1.23
N LYS A 77 -21.34 12.55 2.13
CA LYS A 77 -21.17 12.37 3.58
C LYS A 77 -21.22 10.90 3.95
N GLU A 78 -22.21 10.18 3.42
CA GLU A 78 -22.34 8.74 3.65
C GLU A 78 -21.18 7.95 3.04
N LEU A 79 -20.73 8.34 1.84
CA LEU A 79 -19.52 7.76 1.24
C LEU A 79 -18.30 7.91 2.15
N ARG A 80 -18.07 9.12 2.70
CA ARG A 80 -16.94 9.37 3.63
C ARG A 80 -17.05 8.55 4.90
N ASN A 81 -18.25 8.50 5.50
CA ASN A 81 -18.49 7.71 6.71
C ASN A 81 -18.17 6.23 6.47
N ARG A 82 -18.68 5.65 5.38
CA ARG A 82 -18.41 4.24 5.04
C ARG A 82 -16.95 3.94 4.76
N ILE A 83 -16.21 4.89 4.18
CA ILE A 83 -14.76 4.74 4.01
C ILE A 83 -14.07 4.67 5.38
N MET A 84 -14.40 5.57 6.30
CA MET A 84 -13.84 5.57 7.66
C MET A 84 -14.22 4.28 8.41
N ASP A 85 -15.50 3.89 8.38
CA ASP A 85 -15.97 2.66 9.03
C ASP A 85 -15.28 1.42 8.45
N ALA A 86 -15.07 1.38 7.12
CA ALA A 86 -14.35 0.28 6.48
C ALA A 86 -12.88 0.23 6.91
N CYS A 87 -12.19 1.38 6.99
CA CYS A 87 -10.84 1.46 7.52
C CYS A 87 -10.77 1.00 8.99
N ASP A 88 -11.67 1.47 9.84
CA ASP A 88 -11.71 1.13 11.27
C ASP A 88 -12.06 -0.35 11.50
N SER A 89 -12.73 -0.99 10.54
CA SER A 89 -13.05 -2.42 10.60
C SER A 89 -11.87 -3.35 10.26
N VAL A 90 -10.75 -2.81 9.77
CA VAL A 90 -9.54 -3.60 9.51
C VAL A 90 -8.90 -4.02 10.83
N SER A 91 -8.97 -5.32 11.15
CA SER A 91 -8.43 -5.83 12.42
C SER A 91 -6.91 -6.05 12.37
N PRO A 92 -6.24 -6.09 13.53
CA PRO A 92 -4.82 -6.47 13.60
C PRO A 92 -4.51 -7.83 12.94
N ASP A 93 -5.41 -8.82 13.06
CA ASP A 93 -5.24 -10.14 12.43
C ASP A 93 -5.25 -10.05 10.90
N MET A 94 -6.09 -9.18 10.34
CA MET A 94 -6.11 -8.92 8.90
C MET A 94 -4.79 -8.30 8.44
N LEU A 95 -4.27 -7.33 9.19
CA LEU A 95 -2.96 -6.72 8.89
C LEU A 95 -1.82 -7.73 8.99
N TYR A 96 -1.87 -8.63 9.99
CA TYR A 96 -0.90 -9.71 10.13
C TYR A 96 -0.92 -10.66 8.92
N ASN A 97 -2.11 -11.02 8.43
CA ASN A 97 -2.24 -11.84 7.22
C ASN A 97 -1.71 -11.11 5.98
N VAL A 98 -2.02 -9.83 5.82
CA VAL A 98 -1.48 -9.01 4.74
C VAL A 98 0.05 -8.98 4.76
N GLN A 99 0.66 -8.81 5.94
CA GLN A 99 2.11 -8.85 6.08
C GLN A 99 2.70 -10.20 5.63
N ARG A 100 2.08 -11.32 6.00
CA ARG A 100 2.49 -12.65 5.55
C ARG A 100 2.35 -12.82 4.03
N GLU A 101 1.26 -12.31 3.46
CA GLU A 101 1.04 -12.34 2.01
C GLU A 101 2.08 -11.52 1.25
N VAL A 102 2.48 -10.35 1.76
CA VAL A 102 3.59 -9.56 1.17
C VAL A 102 4.87 -10.40 1.13
N GLN A 103 5.23 -11.03 2.25
CA GLN A 103 6.44 -11.87 2.32
C GLN A 103 6.38 -13.03 1.32
N TYR A 104 5.24 -13.70 1.24
CA TYR A 104 5.02 -14.80 0.30
C TYR A 104 5.14 -14.34 -1.16
N ARG A 105 4.50 -13.22 -1.51
CA ARG A 105 4.51 -12.67 -2.87
C ARG A 105 5.90 -12.20 -3.28
N ILE A 106 6.67 -11.62 -2.37
CA ILE A 106 8.09 -11.28 -2.63
C ILE A 106 8.91 -12.54 -2.89
N GLN A 107 8.73 -13.61 -2.11
CA GLN A 107 9.41 -14.87 -2.34
C GLN A 107 9.06 -15.47 -3.70
N MET A 108 7.78 -15.42 -4.10
CA MET A 108 7.35 -15.88 -5.42
C MET A 108 7.97 -15.05 -6.55
N TYR A 109 8.02 -13.72 -6.41
CA TYR A 109 8.68 -12.85 -7.39
C TYR A 109 10.18 -13.20 -7.57
N ILE A 110 10.89 -13.49 -6.47
CA ILE A 110 12.31 -13.89 -6.52
C ILE A 110 12.48 -15.23 -7.24
N VAL A 111 11.60 -16.21 -6.95
CA VAL A 111 11.66 -17.55 -7.55
C VAL A 111 11.26 -17.53 -9.03
N ALA A 112 10.34 -16.65 -9.42
CA ALA A 112 9.84 -16.54 -10.77
C ALA A 112 10.75 -15.76 -11.73
N GLU A 113 11.97 -15.36 -11.30
CA GLU A 113 12.89 -14.52 -12.09
C GLU A 113 12.16 -13.32 -12.74
N GLU A 114 11.38 -12.57 -11.95
CA GLU A 114 10.66 -11.36 -12.40
C GLU A 114 9.43 -11.58 -13.32
N HIS A 115 8.95 -12.83 -13.50
CA HIS A 115 7.72 -13.09 -14.24
C HIS A 115 6.45 -12.94 -13.37
N HIS A 116 5.36 -12.45 -13.97
CA HIS A 116 4.06 -12.27 -13.31
C HIS A 116 3.50 -13.62 -12.82
N PHE A 117 2.91 -13.61 -11.62
CA PHE A 117 2.15 -14.74 -11.07
C PHE A 117 0.78 -14.26 -10.59
N GLU A 118 -0.27 -14.97 -10.99
CA GLU A 118 -1.62 -14.83 -10.41
C GLU A 118 -1.82 -15.93 -9.37
N HIS A 119 -2.39 -15.58 -8.21
CA HIS A 119 -2.84 -16.55 -7.24
C HIS A 119 -4.25 -17.01 -7.65
N ASP A 120 -4.38 -18.25 -8.10
CA ASP A 120 -5.69 -18.88 -8.25
C ASP A 120 -6.37 -18.95 -6.88
N ARG A 121 -7.53 -18.31 -6.78
CA ARG A 121 -8.38 -18.26 -5.58
C ARG A 121 -9.06 -19.59 -5.29
#